data_AF-A0A2V9J992-F1
#
_entry.id   AF-A0A2V9J992-F1
#
_cell.length_a   1.000
_cell.length_b   1.000
_cell.length_c   1.000
_cell.angle_alpha   90.00
_cell.angle_beta   90.00
_cell.angle_gamma   90.00
#
_symmetry.space_group_name_H-M   'P 1'
#
loop_
_entity.id
_entity.type
_entity.pdbx_description
1 polymer ?
#
loop_
_entity_poly.entity_id
_entity_poly.type
_entity_poly.pdbx_seq_one_letter_code
_entity_poly.pdbx_strand_id
1 'polypeptide(L)'
;MRVRALALFPFLAVASWVWAGPQAESQKLTASSLPQFLAEFEKGLAPLDSAFDDLENAKLSLLDESGHPLGRRNIQDRRKTLSDLRDTVKQLEVSPQDLVLTMTLFSRAERLADDLYDLSQIAFDNDQEELGTRLADLLTSFDRNQDLIESYALRLATEEEERLRALEKENQDLQQKLKEAQASKAEPPAQQ
;
A
#
# COMPACT_ATOMS: atom_id res chain seq x y z
N MET A 1 42.14 52.69 40.04
CA MET A 1 40.99 52.89 39.13
C MET A 1 40.78 51.61 38.34
N ARG A 2 39.51 51.25 38.14
CA ARG A 2 39.02 49.88 37.98
C ARG A 2 39.24 49.31 36.57
N VAL A 3 39.87 48.14 36.52
CA VAL A 3 39.83 47.18 35.40
C VAL A 3 38.41 46.57 35.38
N ARG A 4 37.66 46.73 34.28
CA ARG A 4 36.39 46.02 34.02
C ARG A 4 36.64 45.16 32.78
N ALA A 5 36.93 43.88 32.97
CA ALA A 5 35.98 42.78 33.11
C ALA A 5 35.63 42.20 31.71
N LEU A 6 36.43 41.18 31.37
CA LEU A 6 36.22 40.19 30.33
C LEU A 6 34.81 39.59 30.49
N ALA A 7 33.92 39.82 29.52
CA ALA A 7 32.66 39.10 29.47
C ALA A 7 32.91 37.73 28.82
N LEU A 8 33.02 36.71 29.68
CA LEU A 8 32.88 35.30 29.32
C LEU A 8 31.50 35.10 28.67
N PHE A 9 31.46 34.79 27.39
CA PHE A 9 30.30 34.22 26.73
C PHE A 9 30.18 32.76 27.17
N PRO A 10 29.13 32.34 27.90
CA PRO A 10 28.85 30.93 28.04
C PRO A 10 28.34 30.40 26.69
N PHE A 11 29.11 29.46 26.13
CA PHE A 11 28.65 28.54 25.10
C PHE A 11 27.35 27.88 25.59
N LEU A 12 26.22 28.33 25.07
CA LEU A 12 24.97 27.59 25.11
C LEU A 12 25.15 26.43 24.12
N ALA A 13 25.76 25.35 24.61
CA ALA A 13 25.62 24.04 24.01
C ALA A 13 24.16 23.63 24.16
N VAL A 14 23.31 24.10 23.24
CA VAL A 14 22.01 23.49 23.00
C VAL A 14 22.37 22.11 22.48
N ALA A 15 22.31 21.14 23.38
CA ALA A 15 22.32 19.74 23.04
C ALA A 15 21.10 19.53 22.13
N SER A 16 21.32 19.64 20.83
CA SER A 16 20.44 19.10 19.82
C SER A 16 20.38 17.61 20.06
N TRP A 17 19.45 17.19 20.92
CA TRP A 17 18.89 15.87 20.88
C TRP A 17 18.18 15.77 19.54
N VAL A 18 18.96 15.53 18.49
CA VAL A 18 18.48 14.81 17.33
C VAL A 18 18.03 13.49 17.92
N TRP A 19 16.73 13.36 18.13
CA TRP A 19 16.09 12.06 18.14
C TRP A 19 16.41 11.42 16.80
N ALA A 20 17.57 10.75 16.75
CA ALA A 20 17.75 9.60 15.92
C ALA A 20 16.80 8.55 16.52
N GLY A 21 15.50 8.72 16.21
CA GLY A 21 14.58 7.61 16.28
C GLY A 21 15.20 6.46 15.49
N PRO A 22 14.96 5.21 15.89
CA PRO A 22 15.47 4.06 15.16
C PRO A 22 15.09 4.28 13.70
N GLN A 23 16.11 4.41 12.86
CA GLN A 23 15.98 4.42 11.42
C GLN A 23 15.17 3.17 11.11
N ALA A 24 13.89 3.35 10.80
CA ALA A 24 12.92 2.27 10.70
C ALA A 24 13.52 1.22 9.77
N GLU A 25 13.93 0.08 10.33
CA GLU A 25 14.13 -1.10 9.54
C GLU A 25 12.86 -1.22 8.71
N SER A 26 12.99 -1.16 7.38
CA SER A 26 11.90 -1.35 6.44
C SER A 26 11.03 -2.49 6.96
N GLN A 27 9.86 -2.16 7.52
CA GLN A 27 8.96 -3.14 8.11
C GLN A 27 8.44 -3.96 6.94
N LYS A 28 9.15 -5.06 6.63
CA LYS A 28 8.71 -5.98 5.59
C LYS A 28 7.37 -6.56 6.04
N LEU A 29 6.32 -6.31 5.27
CA LEU A 29 5.03 -6.92 5.51
C LEU A 29 5.13 -8.44 5.31
N THR A 30 4.48 -9.16 6.22
CA THR A 30 4.35 -10.62 6.23
C THR A 30 2.89 -10.98 6.43
N ALA A 31 2.48 -12.22 6.13
CA ALA A 31 1.08 -12.63 6.33
C ALA A 31 0.61 -12.45 7.79
N SER A 32 1.52 -12.54 8.76
CA SER A 32 1.23 -12.30 10.18
C SER A 32 1.13 -10.83 10.57
N SER A 33 1.87 -9.93 9.90
CA SER A 33 1.82 -8.48 10.19
C SER A 33 0.84 -7.72 9.31
N LEU A 34 0.38 -8.33 8.21
CA LEU A 34 -0.56 -7.73 7.26
C LEU A 34 -1.87 -7.27 7.92
N PRO A 35 -2.55 -8.05 8.80
CA PRO A 35 -3.80 -7.60 9.39
C PRO A 35 -3.66 -6.32 10.22
N GLN A 36 -2.55 -6.18 10.96
CA GLN A 36 -2.29 -4.96 11.72
C GLN A 36 -2.06 -3.77 10.78
N PHE A 37 -1.24 -3.96 9.75
CA PHE A 37 -1.02 -2.94 8.72
C PHE A 37 -2.34 -2.52 8.05
N LEU A 38 -3.19 -3.48 7.69
CA LEU A 38 -4.49 -3.23 7.06
C LEU A 38 -5.43 -2.43 7.95
N ALA A 39 -5.46 -2.71 9.25
CA ALA A 39 -6.24 -1.94 10.22
C ALA A 39 -5.71 -0.49 10.38
N GLU A 40 -4.40 -0.28 10.31
CA GLU A 40 -3.80 1.05 10.33
C GLU A 40 -4.04 1.81 9.02
N PHE A 41 -3.94 1.12 7.89
CA PHE A 41 -4.27 1.62 6.57
C PHE A 41 -5.73 2.07 6.49
N GLU A 42 -6.69 1.24 6.94
CA GLU A 42 -8.12 1.58 6.95
C GLU A 42 -8.41 2.83 7.81
N LYS A 43 -7.75 2.97 8.96
CA LYS A 43 -7.86 4.19 9.79
C LYS A 43 -7.38 5.43 9.04
N GLY A 44 -6.30 5.29 8.26
CA GLY A 44 -5.80 6.35 7.37
C GLY A 44 -6.81 6.79 6.30
N LEU A 45 -7.79 5.94 5.96
CA LEU A 45 -8.85 6.25 4.99
C LEU A 45 -9.99 7.09 5.58
N ALA A 46 -10.15 7.14 6.91
CA ALA A 46 -11.30 7.78 7.54
C ALA A 46 -11.48 9.27 7.18
N PRO A 47 -10.41 10.09 7.07
CA PRO A 47 -10.56 11.50 6.71
C PRO A 47 -11.08 11.76 5.29
N LEU A 48 -11.08 10.75 4.42
CA LEU A 48 -11.45 10.91 3.01
C LEU A 48 -12.94 11.13 2.77
N ASP A 49 -13.81 10.53 3.59
CA ASP A 49 -15.24 10.75 3.45
C ASP A 49 -15.57 12.23 3.69
N SER A 50 -15.04 12.81 4.78
CA SER A 50 -15.20 14.23 5.06
C SER A 50 -14.55 15.13 4.01
N ALA A 51 -13.39 14.73 3.46
CA ALA A 51 -12.75 15.52 2.41
C ALA A 51 -13.60 15.52 1.13
N PHE A 52 -14.20 14.38 0.76
CA PHE A 52 -15.12 14.30 -0.37
C PHE A 52 -16.41 15.10 -0.14
N ASP A 53 -16.95 15.09 1.09
CA ASP A 53 -18.10 15.92 1.46
C ASP A 53 -17.74 17.42 1.36
N ASP A 54 -16.58 17.83 1.88
CA ASP A 54 -16.11 19.22 1.79
C ASP A 54 -15.97 19.65 0.32
N LEU A 55 -15.41 18.80 -0.54
CA LEU A 55 -15.25 19.06 -1.97
C LEU A 55 -16.58 19.28 -2.70
N GLU A 56 -17.61 18.48 -2.39
CA GLU A 56 -18.95 18.65 -2.96
C GLU A 56 -19.64 19.93 -2.47
N ASN A 57 -19.36 20.35 -1.23
CA ASN A 57 -20.00 21.50 -0.60
C ASN A 57 -19.27 22.83 -0.83
N ALA A 58 -17.97 22.81 -1.14
CA ALA A 58 -17.09 23.99 -1.15
C ALA A 58 -17.29 24.96 -2.34
N LYS A 59 -18.41 24.90 -3.08
CA LYS A 59 -18.63 25.68 -4.33
C LYS A 59 -17.43 25.59 -5.29
N LEU A 60 -16.73 24.47 -5.27
CA LEU A 60 -15.61 24.19 -6.14
C LEU A 60 -16.15 23.82 -7.52
N SER A 61 -15.62 24.46 -8.56
CA SER A 61 -15.87 23.98 -9.91
C SER A 61 -15.14 22.64 -10.05
N LEU A 62 -15.86 21.52 -9.92
CA LEU A 62 -15.32 20.18 -10.17
C LEU A 62 -15.39 19.80 -11.66
N LEU A 63 -15.93 20.69 -12.49
CA LEU A 63 -16.10 20.53 -13.91
C LEU A 63 -15.43 21.70 -14.66
N ASP A 64 -14.91 21.43 -15.85
CA ASP A 64 -14.42 22.44 -16.78
C ASP A 64 -15.58 23.23 -17.42
N GLU A 65 -15.24 24.23 -18.24
CA GLU A 65 -16.24 25.07 -18.95
C GLU A 65 -17.14 24.26 -19.91
N SER A 66 -16.73 23.06 -20.31
CA SER A 66 -17.48 22.14 -21.16
C SER A 66 -18.30 21.10 -20.37
N GLY A 67 -18.22 21.10 -19.04
CA GLY A 67 -18.92 20.18 -18.15
C GLY A 67 -18.20 18.84 -17.92
N HIS A 68 -16.94 18.68 -18.34
CA HIS A 68 -16.14 17.50 -18.02
C HIS A 68 -15.48 17.61 -16.65
N PRO A 69 -15.22 16.52 -15.92
CA PRO A 69 -14.51 16.57 -14.65
C PRO A 69 -13.15 17.28 -14.76
N LEU A 70 -12.88 18.20 -13.83
CA LEU A 70 -11.50 18.62 -13.55
C LEU A 70 -10.83 17.44 -12.83
N GLY A 71 -9.83 16.84 -13.48
CA GLY A 71 -9.20 15.59 -13.06
C GLY A 71 -9.74 14.34 -13.76
N ARG A 72 -9.25 13.17 -13.38
CA ARG A 72 -9.49 11.92 -14.12
C ARG A 72 -10.92 11.36 -13.95
N ARG A 73 -11.61 11.70 -12.86
CA ARG A 73 -12.87 11.06 -12.42
C ARG A 73 -13.79 12.05 -11.72
N ASN A 74 -15.09 11.79 -11.80
CA ASN A 74 -16.09 12.50 -10.98
C ASN A 74 -16.02 12.03 -9.51
N ILE A 75 -16.68 12.77 -8.62
CA ILE A 75 -16.66 12.47 -7.18
C ILE A 75 -17.35 11.14 -6.82
N GLN A 76 -18.38 10.71 -7.56
CA GLN A 76 -19.07 9.45 -7.28
C GLN A 76 -18.17 8.24 -7.56
N ASP A 77 -17.42 8.27 -8.65
CA ASP A 77 -16.45 7.23 -9.01
C ASP A 77 -15.31 7.15 -7.98
N ARG A 78 -14.88 8.30 -7.45
CA ARG A 78 -13.87 8.39 -6.37
C ARG A 78 -14.37 7.76 -5.06
N ARG A 79 -15.61 8.07 -4.66
CA ARG A 79 -16.27 7.44 -3.51
C ARG A 79 -16.39 5.93 -3.68
N LYS A 80 -16.71 5.48 -4.90
CA LYS A 80 -16.74 4.05 -5.22
C LYS A 80 -15.36 3.41 -5.08
N THR A 81 -14.29 4.02 -5.58
CA THR A 81 -12.92 3.53 -5.39
C THR A 81 -12.58 3.37 -3.91
N LEU A 82 -12.94 4.34 -3.06
CA LEU A 82 -12.73 4.27 -1.62
C LEU A 82 -13.51 3.13 -0.95
N SER A 83 -14.79 2.95 -1.31
CA SER A 83 -15.61 1.84 -0.81
C SER A 83 -15.04 0.49 -1.23
N ASP A 84 -14.70 0.35 -2.51
CA ASP A 84 -14.13 -0.86 -3.08
C ASP A 84 -12.78 -1.18 -2.39
N LEU A 85 -11.94 -0.17 -2.12
CA LEU A 85 -10.69 -0.33 -1.39
C LEU A 85 -10.92 -0.90 0.03
N ARG A 86 -11.86 -0.31 0.79
CA ARG A 86 -12.23 -0.79 2.14
C ARG A 86 -12.73 -2.23 2.13
N ASP A 87 -13.52 -2.60 1.13
CA ASP A 87 -14.01 -3.97 0.98
C ASP A 87 -12.85 -4.95 0.69
N THR A 88 -11.88 -4.55 -0.13
CA THR A 88 -10.68 -5.37 -0.38
C THR A 88 -9.85 -5.54 0.89
N VAL A 89 -9.67 -4.47 1.68
CA VAL A 89 -8.97 -4.53 2.96
C VAL A 89 -9.58 -5.61 3.85
N LYS A 90 -10.90 -5.58 4.05
CA LYS A 90 -11.62 -6.56 4.89
C LYS A 90 -11.50 -7.99 4.36
N GLN A 91 -11.56 -8.18 3.05
CA GLN A 91 -11.38 -9.51 2.45
C GLN A 91 -9.95 -10.04 2.65
N LEU A 92 -8.96 -9.16 2.50
CA LEU A 92 -7.55 -9.52 2.66
C LEU A 92 -7.16 -9.76 4.12
N GLU A 93 -7.81 -9.11 5.09
CA GLU A 93 -7.64 -9.43 6.51
C GLU A 93 -8.01 -10.89 6.84
N VAL A 94 -9.04 -11.44 6.18
CA VAL A 94 -9.47 -12.84 6.34
C VAL A 94 -8.57 -13.80 5.56
N SER A 95 -8.02 -13.35 4.44
CA SER A 95 -7.22 -14.16 3.52
C SER A 95 -5.88 -13.49 3.18
N PRO A 96 -4.96 -13.33 4.14
CA PRO A 96 -3.76 -12.51 3.95
C PRO A 96 -2.79 -13.03 2.87
N GLN A 97 -2.89 -14.31 2.51
CA GLN A 97 -2.05 -14.94 1.48
C GLN A 97 -2.69 -14.92 0.09
N ASP A 98 -3.84 -14.26 -0.08
CA ASP A 98 -4.49 -14.16 -1.39
C ASP A 98 -3.78 -13.11 -2.27
N LEU A 99 -3.03 -13.60 -3.26
CA LEU A 99 -2.28 -12.76 -4.19
C LEU A 99 -3.20 -11.90 -5.06
N VAL A 100 -4.36 -12.40 -5.45
CA VAL A 100 -5.31 -11.65 -6.29
C VAL A 100 -5.89 -10.48 -5.51
N LEU A 101 -6.30 -10.72 -4.26
CA LEU A 101 -6.76 -9.65 -3.37
C LEU A 101 -5.64 -8.65 -3.05
N THR A 102 -4.41 -9.11 -2.86
CA THR A 102 -3.25 -8.24 -2.64
C THR A 102 -3.00 -7.31 -3.84
N MET A 103 -2.97 -7.86 -5.06
CA MET A 103 -2.82 -7.06 -6.28
C MET A 103 -4.02 -6.13 -6.51
N THR A 104 -5.22 -6.56 -6.14
CA THR A 104 -6.42 -5.73 -6.19
C THR A 104 -6.32 -4.55 -5.22
N LEU A 105 -5.81 -4.77 -4.01
CA LEU A 105 -5.56 -3.73 -3.03
C LEU A 105 -4.56 -2.71 -3.58
N PHE A 106 -3.43 -3.19 -4.12
CA PHE A 106 -2.40 -2.36 -4.71
C PHE A 106 -2.96 -1.44 -5.80
N SER A 107 -3.63 -2.01 -6.80
CA SER A 107 -4.20 -1.21 -7.90
C SER A 107 -5.27 -0.21 -7.44
N ARG A 108 -6.08 -0.57 -6.45
CA ARG A 108 -7.08 0.36 -5.88
C ARG A 108 -6.41 1.48 -5.07
N ALA A 109 -5.33 1.17 -4.37
CA ALA A 109 -4.55 2.17 -3.64
C ALA A 109 -3.88 3.16 -4.60
N GLU A 110 -3.28 2.70 -5.70
CA GLU A 110 -2.73 3.55 -6.79
C GLU A 110 -3.79 4.50 -7.34
N ARG A 111 -4.97 3.95 -7.68
CA ARG A 111 -6.07 4.76 -8.19
C ARG A 111 -6.51 5.83 -7.21
N LEU A 112 -6.55 5.51 -5.91
CA LEU A 112 -6.93 6.48 -4.90
C LEU A 112 -5.86 7.56 -4.73
N ALA A 113 -4.57 7.23 -4.77
CA ALA A 113 -3.50 8.23 -4.75
C ALA A 113 -3.60 9.20 -5.94
N ASP A 114 -3.87 8.67 -7.13
CA ASP A 114 -4.17 9.49 -8.31
C ASP A 114 -5.35 10.45 -8.08
N ASP A 115 -6.42 9.98 -7.44
CA ASP A 115 -7.58 10.81 -7.10
C ASP A 115 -7.24 11.90 -6.08
N LEU A 116 -6.42 11.58 -5.06
CA LEU A 116 -5.98 12.55 -4.06
C LEU A 116 -5.07 13.63 -4.67
N TYR A 117 -4.20 13.23 -5.59
CA TYR A 117 -3.38 14.18 -6.34
C TYR A 117 -4.27 15.16 -7.11
N ASP A 118 -5.18 14.66 -7.95
CA ASP A 118 -6.10 15.51 -8.73
C ASP A 118 -6.89 16.45 -7.82
N LEU A 119 -7.45 15.92 -6.73
CA LEU A 119 -8.26 16.68 -5.79
C LEU A 119 -7.47 17.75 -5.05
N SER A 120 -6.21 17.46 -4.69
CA SER A 120 -5.34 18.45 -4.05
C SER A 120 -5.07 19.62 -5.00
N GLN A 121 -4.79 19.35 -6.28
CA GLN A 121 -4.56 20.38 -7.29
C GLN A 121 -5.81 21.24 -7.50
N ILE A 122 -6.98 20.60 -7.66
CA ILE A 122 -8.26 21.31 -7.82
C ILE A 122 -8.55 22.20 -6.61
N ALA A 123 -8.30 21.71 -5.39
CA ALA A 123 -8.49 22.50 -4.18
C ALA A 123 -7.57 23.73 -4.17
N PHE A 124 -6.29 23.58 -4.52
CA PHE A 124 -5.35 24.71 -4.62
C PHE A 124 -5.75 25.71 -5.71
N ASP A 125 -6.18 25.24 -6.88
CA ASP A 125 -6.62 26.09 -8.00
C ASP A 125 -7.87 26.93 -7.66
N ASN A 126 -8.61 26.56 -6.62
CA ASN A 126 -9.82 27.24 -6.16
C ASN A 126 -9.64 27.89 -4.78
N ASP A 127 -8.40 28.24 -4.41
CA ASP A 127 -8.05 28.92 -3.15
C ASP A 127 -8.47 28.16 -1.88
N GLN A 128 -8.69 26.84 -1.96
CA GLN A 128 -8.97 25.98 -0.80
C GLN A 128 -7.67 25.35 -0.27
N GLU A 129 -6.74 26.19 0.20
CA GLU A 129 -5.40 25.77 0.63
C GLU A 129 -5.43 24.70 1.73
N GLU A 130 -6.26 24.87 2.77
CA GLU A 130 -6.35 23.91 3.89
C GLU A 130 -6.80 22.52 3.41
N LEU A 131 -7.80 22.48 2.54
CA LEU A 131 -8.30 21.23 1.94
C LEU A 131 -7.24 20.60 1.03
N GLY A 132 -6.58 21.40 0.20
CA GLY A 132 -5.49 20.97 -0.68
C GLY A 132 -4.32 20.36 0.10
N THR A 133 -3.86 21.03 1.16
CA THR A 133 -2.79 20.52 2.05
C THR A 133 -3.20 19.22 2.71
N ARG A 134 -4.42 19.14 3.27
CA ARG A 134 -4.92 17.92 3.91
C ARG A 134 -4.96 16.74 2.94
N LEU A 135 -5.38 16.96 1.69
CA LEU A 135 -5.38 15.93 0.65
C LEU A 135 -3.96 15.52 0.22
N ALA A 136 -3.03 16.46 0.13
CA ALA A 136 -1.62 16.19 -0.19
C ALA A 136 -0.89 15.42 0.93
N ASP A 137 -1.21 15.70 2.20
CA ASP A 137 -0.69 14.96 3.36
C ASP A 137 -1.21 13.51 3.38
N LEU A 138 -2.48 13.32 3.01
CA LEU A 138 -3.05 11.99 2.82
C LEU A 138 -2.34 11.26 1.69
N LEU A 139 -2.14 11.89 0.53
CA LEU A 139 -1.38 11.32 -0.59
C LEU A 139 0.01 10.85 -0.15
N THR A 140 0.76 11.69 0.55
CA THR A 140 2.10 11.34 1.05
C THR A 140 2.09 10.12 1.96
N SER A 141 1.04 9.97 2.77
CA SER A 141 0.86 8.80 3.63
C SER A 141 0.52 7.55 2.83
N PHE A 142 -0.25 7.70 1.75
CA PHE A 142 -0.60 6.63 0.82
C PHE A 142 0.58 6.10 0.04
N ASP A 143 1.43 6.97 -0.50
CA ASP A 143 2.62 6.56 -1.27
C ASP A 143 3.49 5.60 -0.46
N ARG A 144 3.73 5.92 0.82
CA ARG A 144 4.48 5.04 1.74
C ARG A 144 3.81 3.69 1.95
N ASN A 145 2.48 3.66 2.03
CA ASN A 145 1.73 2.42 2.20
C ASN A 145 1.70 1.59 0.91
N GLN A 146 1.70 2.22 -0.26
CA GLN A 146 1.77 1.54 -1.55
C GLN A 146 3.10 0.80 -1.71
N ASP A 147 4.23 1.42 -1.36
CA ASP A 147 5.55 0.75 -1.39
C ASP A 147 5.57 -0.54 -0.56
N LEU A 148 4.90 -0.52 0.61
CA LEU A 148 4.77 -1.68 1.49
C LEU A 148 3.87 -2.77 0.88
N ILE A 149 2.73 -2.38 0.30
CA ILE A 149 1.80 -3.29 -0.37
C ILE A 149 2.45 -3.92 -1.62
N GLU A 150 3.16 -3.14 -2.42
CA GLU A 150 3.89 -3.61 -3.60
C GLU A 150 4.95 -4.65 -3.21
N SER A 151 5.77 -4.30 -2.22
CA SER A 151 6.80 -5.21 -1.69
C SER A 151 6.19 -6.52 -1.17
N TYR A 152 5.03 -6.43 -0.51
CA TYR A 152 4.30 -7.60 -0.04
C TYR A 152 3.79 -8.47 -1.21
N ALA A 153 3.21 -7.84 -2.23
CA ALA A 153 2.68 -8.51 -3.40
C ALA A 153 3.78 -9.25 -4.18
N LEU A 154 4.93 -8.61 -4.40
CA LEU A 154 6.08 -9.22 -5.06
C LEU A 154 6.62 -10.43 -4.30
N ARG A 155 6.69 -10.33 -2.96
CA ARG A 155 7.09 -11.47 -2.11
C ARG A 155 6.12 -12.64 -2.26
N LEU A 156 4.82 -12.36 -2.14
CA LEU A 156 3.78 -13.38 -2.23
C LEU A 156 3.76 -14.06 -3.62
N ALA A 157 3.92 -13.28 -4.70
CA ALA A 157 4.05 -13.81 -6.05
C ALA A 157 5.27 -14.74 -6.21
N THR A 158 6.40 -14.37 -5.59
CA THR A 158 7.61 -15.20 -5.59
C THR A 158 7.36 -16.53 -4.84
N GLU A 159 6.73 -16.47 -3.66
CA GLU A 159 6.40 -17.65 -2.86
C GLU A 159 5.46 -18.61 -3.60
N GLU A 160 4.43 -18.07 -4.28
CA GLU A 160 3.52 -18.85 -5.13
C GLU A 160 4.24 -19.49 -6.33
N GLU A 161 5.12 -18.75 -7.01
CA GLU A 161 5.90 -19.29 -8.13
C GLU A 161 6.84 -20.42 -7.68
N GLU A 162 7.53 -20.25 -6.55
CA GLU A 162 8.38 -21.30 -5.97
C GLU A 162 7.55 -22.54 -5.59
N ARG A 163 6.36 -22.35 -5.02
CA ARG A 163 5.47 -23.45 -4.64
C ARG A 163 4.97 -24.20 -5.87
N LEU A 164 4.58 -23.50 -6.93
CA LEU A 164 4.16 -24.10 -8.19
C LEU A 164 5.28 -24.95 -8.80
N ARG A 165 6.51 -24.43 -8.88
CA ARG A 165 7.66 -25.20 -9.39
C ARG A 165 7.94 -26.46 -8.55
N ALA A 166 7.79 -26.38 -7.22
CA ALA A 166 7.95 -27.53 -6.35
C ALA A 166 6.86 -28.59 -6.60
N LEU A 167 5.61 -28.17 -6.77
CA LEU A 167 4.48 -29.06 -7.09
C LEU A 167 4.62 -29.71 -8.46
N GLU A 168 5.09 -28.98 -9.48
CA GLU A 168 5.36 -29.52 -10.81
C GLU A 168 6.42 -30.61 -10.76
N LYS A 169 7.51 -30.38 -10.02
CA LYS A 169 8.57 -31.38 -9.81
C LYS A 169 8.04 -32.62 -9.08
N GLU A 170 7.28 -32.43 -8.01
CA GLU A 170 6.67 -33.55 -7.27
C GLU A 170 5.74 -34.38 -8.17
N ASN A 171 4.95 -33.72 -9.02
CA ASN A 171 4.06 -34.39 -9.96
C ASN A 171 4.85 -35.21 -11.00
N GLN A 172 5.94 -34.66 -11.54
CA GLN A 172 6.84 -35.38 -12.45
C GLN A 172 7.46 -36.62 -11.79
N ASP A 173 7.98 -36.49 -10.57
CA ASP A 173 8.57 -37.59 -9.81
C ASP A 173 7.54 -38.70 -9.54
N LEU A 174 6.30 -38.33 -9.18
CA LEU A 174 5.20 -39.28 -8.98
C LEU A 174 4.81 -40.00 -10.26
N GLN A 175 4.73 -39.29 -11.39
CA GLN A 175 4.45 -39.90 -12.69
C GLN A 175 5.54 -40.89 -13.10
N GLN A 176 6.82 -40.58 -12.84
CA GLN A 176 7.92 -41.49 -13.09
C GLN A 176 7.83 -42.75 -12.22
N LYS A 177 7.61 -42.60 -10.91
CA LYS A 177 7.42 -43.74 -10.00
C LYS A 177 6.25 -44.63 -10.41
N LEU A 178 5.14 -44.04 -10.88
CA LEU A 178 4.00 -44.80 -11.40
C LEU A 178 4.36 -45.59 -12.66
N LYS A 179 5.13 -45.00 -13.59
CA LYS A 179 5.61 -45.71 -14.79
C LYS A 179 6.53 -46.88 -14.43
N GLU A 180 7.47 -46.68 -13.51
CA GLU A 180 8.39 -47.73 -13.02
C GLU A 180 7.63 -48.86 -12.30
N ALA A 181 6.63 -48.52 -11.48
CA ALA A 181 5.77 -49.49 -10.81
C ALA A 181 4.88 -50.29 -11.78
N GLN A 182 4.51 -49.70 -12.92
CA GLN A 182 3.75 -50.39 -13.97
C GLN A 182 4.65 -51.29 -14.82
N ALA A 183 5.86 -50.83 -15.15
CA ALA A 183 6.84 -51.63 -15.88
C ALA A 183 7.27 -52.88 -15.09
N SER A 184 7.49 -52.75 -13.78
CA SER A 184 7.86 -53.88 -12.91
C SER A 184 6.73 -54.91 -12.70
N LYS A 185 5.46 -54.54 -12.92
CA LYS A 185 4.33 -55.50 -12.91
C LYS A 185 4.12 -56.23 -14.23
N ALA A 186 4.74 -55.78 -15.33
CA ALA A 186 4.54 -56.33 -16.67
C ALA A 186 5.61 -57.38 -17.08
N GLU A 187 6.68 -57.57 -16.31
CA GLU A 187 7.67 -58.63 -16.54
C GLU A 187 7.13 -59.99 -16.04
N PRO A 188 6.94 -61.01 -16.91
CA PRO A 188 6.58 -62.35 -16.47
C PRO A 188 7.79 -63.01 -15.76
N PRO A 189 7.57 -63.92 -14.80
CA PRO A 189 8.66 -64.68 -14.20
C PRO A 189 9.38 -65.46 -15.31
N ALA A 190 10.69 -65.20 -15.44
CA ALA A 190 11.56 -65.97 -16.32
C ALA A 190 11.46 -67.46 -15.93
N GLN A 191 10.88 -68.27 -16.82
CA GLN A 191 10.77 -69.71 -16.63
C GLN A 191 12.18 -70.31 -16.65
N GLN A 192 12.58 -70.91 -15.52
CA GLN A 192 13.76 -71.76 -15.38
C GLN A 192 13.46 -73.19 -15.82
#